data_AF-A0A6G0M9I6-F1
#
_entry.id   AF-A0A6G0M9I6-F1
#
_cell.length_a   1.000
_cell.length_b   1.000
_cell.length_c   1.000
_cell.angle_alpha   90.00
_cell.angle_beta   90.00
_cell.angle_gamma   90.00
#
_symmetry.space_group_name_H-M   'P 1'
#
loop_
_entity.id
_entity.type
_entity.pdbx_description
1 polymer ?
#
loop_
_entity_poly.entity_id
_entity_poly.type
_entity_poly.pdbx_seq_one_letter_code
_entity_poly.pdbx_strand_id
1 'polypeptide(L)'
;MLGIDVSRQLDPLVANAMRDEREDEFDDIHEPQIGSSAGLDADVSAAVEKMIESAVQKGFPKESVPRLRRIATRYDIWRLRLGDDPPARVPPMKIRLKPGAKPYRCKPRKYPPEVRRFLDDFNAELVRLGWVYENTESRWACPALPVRKTGGEFRQTADYKPVNGDMEAIVGVMPNLQTDLDLP
;
A
#
# COMPACT_ATOMS: atom_id res chain seq x y z
N MET A 1 -13.92 -34.40 14.77
CA MET A 1 -13.28 -35.55 14.12
C MET A 1 -12.15 -34.99 13.26
N LEU A 2 -10.91 -35.00 13.75
CA LEU A 2 -9.74 -34.54 13.01
C LEU A 2 -9.34 -35.65 12.02
N GLY A 3 -9.77 -35.53 10.76
CA GLY A 3 -9.30 -36.38 9.67
C GLY A 3 -7.94 -35.87 9.21
N ILE A 4 -6.92 -36.74 9.25
CA ILE A 4 -5.62 -36.48 8.62
C ILE A 4 -5.87 -36.57 7.11
N ASP A 5 -5.77 -35.43 6.42
CA ASP A 5 -5.87 -35.36 4.96
C ASP A 5 -4.58 -35.90 4.34
N VAL A 6 -4.63 -37.17 3.94
CA VAL A 6 -3.50 -37.92 3.35
C VAL A 6 -3.04 -37.29 2.03
N SER A 7 -3.92 -36.61 1.31
CA SER A 7 -3.62 -35.92 0.05
C SER A 7 -2.59 -34.81 0.28
N ARG A 8 -2.79 -34.02 1.34
CA ARG A 8 -1.89 -32.92 1.73
C ARG A 8 -0.52 -33.39 2.23
N GLN A 9 -0.42 -34.65 2.68
CA GLN A 9 0.85 -35.25 3.09
C GLN A 9 1.64 -35.87 1.93
N LEU A 10 0.99 -36.15 0.79
CA LEU A 10 1.63 -36.65 -0.42
C LEU A 10 2.24 -35.51 -1.26
N ASP A 11 1.70 -34.30 -1.18
CA ASP A 11 2.23 -33.11 -1.85
C ASP A 11 3.72 -32.85 -1.58
N PRO A 12 4.24 -32.86 -0.33
CA PRO A 12 5.67 -32.66 -0.09
C PRO A 12 6.55 -33.83 -0.58
N LEU A 13 6.02 -35.05 -0.68
CA LEU A 13 6.75 -36.21 -1.22
C LEU A 13 6.92 -36.12 -2.74
N VAL A 14 5.89 -35.65 -3.44
CA VAL A 14 5.94 -35.40 -4.89
C VAL A 14 6.80 -34.16 -5.20
N ALA A 15 6.70 -33.10 -4.39
CA ALA A 15 7.53 -31.91 -4.50
C ALA A 15 9.03 -32.22 -4.30
N ASN A 16 9.38 -33.07 -3.32
CA ASN A 16 10.76 -33.49 -3.10
C ASN A 16 11.31 -34.37 -4.24
N ALA A 17 10.46 -35.13 -4.94
CA ALA A 17 10.87 -35.95 -6.08
C ALA A 17 11.11 -35.13 -7.37
N MET A 18 10.67 -33.87 -7.40
CA MET A 18 10.76 -32.95 -8.54
C MET A 18 11.79 -31.83 -8.35
N ARG A 19 12.56 -31.84 -7.24
CA ARG A 19 13.60 -30.84 -6.95
C ARG A 19 14.72 -30.91 -7.99
N ASP A 20 14.76 -29.91 -8.86
CA ASP A 20 15.93 -29.55 -9.67
C ASP A 20 16.94 -28.86 -8.73
N GLU A 21 18.24 -29.10 -8.88
CA GLU A 21 19.32 -28.57 -8.00
C GLU A 21 19.52 -27.03 -8.12
N ARG A 22 18.51 -26.31 -8.63
CA ARG A 22 18.50 -24.87 -8.91
C ARG A 22 17.53 -24.05 -8.05
N GLU A 23 16.81 -24.67 -7.12
CA GLU A 23 15.96 -23.95 -6.17
C GLU A 23 16.82 -23.36 -5.05
N ASP A 24 16.75 -22.04 -4.87
CA ASP A 24 17.42 -21.37 -3.75
C ASP A 24 16.62 -21.57 -2.46
N GLU A 25 17.27 -21.45 -1.29
CA GLU A 25 16.63 -21.55 0.04
C GLU A 25 15.48 -20.54 0.25
N PHE A 26 15.24 -19.64 -0.71
CA PHE A 26 14.19 -18.63 -0.68
C PHE A 26 13.03 -18.96 -1.65
N ASP A 27 13.14 -20.00 -2.48
CA ASP A 27 12.06 -20.56 -3.31
C ASP A 27 11.14 -21.43 -2.44
N ASP A 28 10.59 -20.83 -1.38
CA ASP A 28 9.68 -21.51 -0.47
C ASP A 28 8.30 -21.71 -1.12
N ILE A 29 7.77 -22.92 -0.98
CA ILE A 29 6.41 -23.37 -1.34
C ILE A 29 5.26 -22.56 -0.69
N HIS A 30 5.59 -21.55 0.12
CA HIS A 30 4.68 -20.65 0.82
C HIS A 30 4.85 -19.17 0.46
N GLU A 31 5.45 -18.87 -0.69
CA GLU A 31 5.60 -17.49 -1.14
C GLU A 31 4.26 -16.72 -1.11
N PRO A 32 4.23 -15.54 -0.47
CA PRO A 32 3.04 -14.71 -0.48
C PRO A 32 2.78 -14.22 -1.91
N GLN A 33 1.53 -14.29 -2.34
CA GLN A 33 1.11 -13.58 -3.55
C GLN A 33 1.10 -12.08 -3.23
N ILE A 34 2.09 -11.37 -3.75
CA ILE A 34 2.26 -9.92 -3.61
C ILE A 34 2.00 -9.25 -4.95
N GLY A 35 1.04 -8.31 -4.97
CA GLY A 35 0.61 -7.59 -6.19
C GLY A 35 -0.68 -8.15 -6.80
N SER A 36 -1.30 -7.37 -7.70
CA SER A 36 -2.46 -7.79 -8.49
C SER A 36 -2.08 -8.41 -9.83
N SER A 37 -0.83 -8.23 -10.26
CA SER A 37 -0.34 -8.56 -11.60
C SER A 37 0.74 -9.65 -11.57
N ALA A 38 0.84 -10.42 -12.66
CA ALA A 38 1.81 -11.52 -12.78
C ALA A 38 3.26 -11.05 -13.06
N GLY A 39 3.53 -9.74 -13.10
CA GLY A 39 4.86 -9.21 -13.39
C GLY A 39 4.91 -7.68 -13.33
N LEU A 40 6.12 -7.14 -13.18
CA LEU A 40 6.34 -5.70 -13.11
C LEU A 40 5.94 -5.00 -14.41
N ASP A 41 5.26 -3.86 -14.27
CA ASP A 41 5.02 -2.93 -15.38
C ASP A 41 6.35 -2.49 -16.03
N ALA A 42 6.33 -2.22 -17.34
CA ALA A 42 7.53 -1.90 -18.10
C ALA A 42 8.25 -0.64 -17.58
N ASP A 43 7.49 0.40 -17.21
CA ASP A 43 8.07 1.64 -16.67
C ASP A 43 8.70 1.37 -15.30
N VAL A 44 8.04 0.54 -14.49
CA VAL A 44 8.55 0.12 -13.17
C VAL A 44 9.82 -0.72 -13.32
N SER A 45 9.84 -1.68 -14.24
CA SER A 45 11.04 -2.49 -14.52
C SER A 45 12.21 -1.62 -14.98
N ALA A 46 11.96 -0.64 -15.85
CA ALA A 46 12.99 0.31 -16.27
C ALA A 46 13.52 1.17 -15.11
N ALA A 47 12.62 1.60 -14.21
CA ALA A 47 13.01 2.33 -13.01
C ALA A 47 13.86 1.48 -12.05
N VAL A 48 13.50 0.20 -11.88
CA VAL A 48 14.28 -0.76 -11.06
C VAL A 48 15.68 -0.97 -11.64
N GLU A 49 15.81 -1.18 -12.95
CA GLU A 49 17.13 -1.32 -13.59
C GLU A 49 17.98 -0.06 -13.40
N LYS A 50 17.40 1.13 -13.55
CA LYS A 50 18.09 2.39 -13.29
C LYS A 50 18.59 2.50 -11.84
N MET A 51 17.83 1.98 -10.86
CA MET A 51 18.28 1.92 -9.47
C MET A 51 19.45 0.95 -9.27
N ILE A 52 19.42 -0.21 -9.94
CA ILE A 52 20.52 -1.19 -9.92
C ILE A 52 21.80 -0.58 -10.52
N GLU A 53 21.69 0.10 -11.66
CA GLU A 53 22.82 0.81 -12.27
C GLU A 53 23.40 1.87 -11.33
N SER A 54 22.54 2.65 -10.66
CA SER A 54 22.98 3.65 -9.69
C SER A 54 23.69 3.01 -8.48
N ALA A 55 23.24 1.84 -8.02
CA ALA A 55 23.90 1.11 -6.94
C ALA A 55 25.31 0.65 -7.37
N VAL A 56 25.46 0.13 -8.58
CA VAL A 56 26.78 -0.27 -9.13
C VAL A 56 27.72 0.92 -9.24
N GLN A 57 27.23 2.07 -9.72
CA GLN A 57 28.02 3.31 -9.78
C GLN A 57 28.49 3.79 -8.39
N LYS A 58 27.70 3.51 -7.34
CA LYS A 58 28.03 3.84 -5.95
C LYS A 58 28.85 2.76 -5.24
N GLY A 59 29.34 1.76 -5.97
CA GLY A 59 30.26 0.74 -5.44
C GLY A 59 29.62 -0.58 -5.02
N PHE A 60 28.38 -0.87 -5.46
CA PHE A 60 27.79 -2.20 -5.24
C PHE A 60 28.60 -3.30 -5.98
N PRO A 61 28.86 -4.47 -5.36
CA PRO A 61 29.68 -5.50 -5.97
C PRO A 61 29.06 -6.09 -7.24
N LYS A 62 29.84 -6.10 -8.34
CA LYS A 62 29.35 -6.47 -9.67
C LYS A 62 28.94 -7.93 -9.77
N GLU A 63 29.62 -8.80 -9.03
CA GLU A 63 29.33 -10.23 -8.92
C GLU A 63 27.97 -10.53 -8.28
N SER A 64 27.46 -9.61 -7.45
CA SER A 64 26.17 -9.75 -6.77
C SER A 64 24.99 -9.15 -7.55
N VAL A 65 25.26 -8.45 -8.66
CA VAL A 65 24.22 -7.79 -9.47
C VAL A 65 23.15 -8.77 -9.99
N PRO A 66 23.50 -9.98 -10.50
CA PRO A 66 22.48 -10.93 -10.93
C PRO A 66 21.52 -11.32 -9.80
N ARG A 67 22.05 -11.50 -8.57
CA ARG A 67 21.25 -11.81 -7.38
C ARG A 67 20.38 -10.63 -6.98
N LEU A 68 20.94 -9.41 -6.98
CA LEU A 68 20.18 -8.18 -6.70
C LEU A 68 19.02 -8.01 -7.66
N ARG A 69 19.27 -8.16 -8.97
CA ARG A 69 18.23 -8.08 -10.00
C ARG A 69 17.12 -9.10 -9.73
N ARG A 70 17.50 -10.37 -9.51
CA ARG A 70 16.54 -11.43 -9.20
C ARG A 70 15.65 -11.05 -8.02
N ILE A 71 16.22 -10.57 -6.92
CA ILE A 71 15.46 -10.15 -5.72
C ILE A 71 14.57 -8.95 -6.03
N ALA A 72 15.12 -7.92 -6.68
CA ALA A 72 14.41 -6.68 -6.95
C ALA A 72 13.22 -6.87 -7.90
N THR A 73 13.29 -7.84 -8.81
CA THR A 73 12.21 -8.15 -9.75
C THR A 73 11.38 -9.37 -9.36
N ARG A 74 11.63 -9.99 -8.20
CA ARG A 74 10.94 -11.21 -7.74
C ARG A 74 9.46 -10.97 -7.50
N TYR A 75 9.11 -9.81 -6.97
CA TYR A 75 7.73 -9.47 -6.60
C TYR A 75 7.29 -8.14 -7.20
N ASP A 76 6.00 -8.03 -7.49
CA ASP A 76 5.36 -6.79 -7.93
C ASP A 76 5.09 -5.84 -6.74
N ILE A 77 6.15 -5.30 -6.15
CA ILE A 77 6.10 -4.42 -4.96
C ILE A 77 6.37 -2.95 -5.24
N TRP A 78 6.85 -2.64 -6.44
CA TRP A 78 7.32 -1.30 -6.80
C TRP A 78 6.21 -0.49 -7.44
N ARG A 79 6.04 0.77 -7.01
CA ARG A 79 5.01 1.68 -7.53
C ARG A 79 5.62 3.02 -7.90
N LEU A 80 5.39 3.47 -9.13
CA LEU A 80 5.73 4.83 -9.57
C LEU A 80 4.59 5.83 -9.32
N ARG A 81 3.36 5.32 -9.23
CA ARG A 81 2.11 6.05 -9.06
C ARG A 81 1.18 5.24 -8.15
N LEU A 82 0.06 5.82 -7.73
CA LEU A 82 -0.97 5.07 -6.99
C LEU A 82 -1.45 3.90 -7.86
N GLY A 83 -1.39 2.69 -7.30
CA GLY A 83 -1.81 1.45 -7.95
C GLY A 83 -3.16 0.97 -7.42
N ASP A 84 -3.78 0.03 -8.13
CA ASP A 84 -5.01 -0.66 -7.75
C ASP A 84 -4.71 -1.91 -6.90
N ASP A 85 -3.73 -1.78 -6.00
CA ASP A 85 -3.31 -2.87 -5.13
C ASP A 85 -4.47 -3.42 -4.30
N PRO A 86 -4.60 -4.75 -4.16
CA PRO A 86 -5.66 -5.33 -3.36
C PRO A 86 -5.53 -4.86 -1.91
N PRO A 87 -6.66 -4.65 -1.21
CA PRO A 87 -6.62 -4.29 0.19
C PRO A 87 -5.92 -5.38 1.00
N ALA A 88 -5.33 -4.98 2.13
CA ALA A 88 -4.77 -5.92 3.08
C ALA A 88 -5.81 -7.00 3.45
N ARG A 89 -5.35 -8.25 3.59
CA ARG A 89 -6.19 -9.41 3.95
C ARG A 89 -6.58 -9.38 5.44
N VAL A 90 -7.22 -8.31 5.87
CA VAL A 90 -7.71 -8.08 7.23
C VAL A 90 -9.17 -7.65 7.20
N PRO A 91 -9.96 -7.93 8.25
CA PRO A 91 -11.33 -7.43 8.32
C PRO A 91 -11.38 -5.90 8.19
N PRO A 92 -12.40 -5.35 7.51
CA PRO A 92 -12.56 -3.90 7.41
C PRO A 92 -12.58 -3.22 8.79
N MET A 93 -11.89 -2.09 8.90
CA MET A 93 -11.84 -1.30 10.12
C MET A 93 -13.24 -0.77 10.45
N LYS A 94 -13.68 -0.95 11.71
CA LYS A 94 -14.94 -0.40 12.21
C LYS A 94 -14.66 0.83 13.07
N ILE A 95 -15.10 1.99 12.60
CA ILE A 95 -15.03 3.25 13.35
C ILE A 95 -16.18 3.28 14.37
N ARG A 96 -15.87 3.61 15.62
CA ARG A 96 -16.86 3.82 16.68
C ARG A 96 -16.93 5.30 17.02
N LEU A 97 -18.16 5.83 17.08
CA LEU A 97 -18.43 7.20 17.49
C LEU A 97 -18.87 7.21 18.96
N LYS A 98 -18.49 8.26 19.68
CA LYS A 98 -18.91 8.51 21.06
C LYS A 98 -20.44 8.59 21.14
N PRO A 99 -21.05 8.20 22.26
CA PRO A 99 -22.48 8.37 22.48
C PRO A 99 -22.92 9.82 22.26
N GLY A 100 -23.94 10.02 21.44
CA GLY A 100 -24.49 11.35 21.14
C GLY A 100 -23.76 12.14 20.05
N ALA A 101 -22.77 11.55 19.35
CA ALA A 101 -22.12 12.16 18.19
C ALA A 101 -23.15 12.62 17.15
N LYS A 102 -22.96 13.83 16.60
CA LYS A 102 -23.88 14.43 15.63
C LYS A 102 -23.18 14.63 14.29
N PRO A 103 -23.83 14.35 13.16
CA PRO A 103 -23.22 14.55 11.85
C PRO A 103 -22.71 15.96 11.64
N TYR A 104 -21.43 16.08 11.27
CA TYR A 104 -20.81 17.31 10.83
C TYR A 104 -20.82 17.41 9.31
N ARG A 105 -21.31 18.53 8.77
CA ARG A 105 -21.25 18.82 7.33
C ARG A 105 -20.61 20.19 7.10
N CYS A 106 -19.43 20.21 6.48
CA CYS A 106 -18.78 21.46 6.12
C CYS A 106 -19.55 22.20 5.03
N LYS A 107 -19.44 23.55 5.02
CA LYS A 107 -19.99 24.38 3.93
C LYS A 107 -19.19 24.17 2.63
N PRO A 108 -19.83 24.24 1.45
CA PRO A 108 -19.13 24.23 0.17
C PRO A 108 -18.05 25.30 0.11
N ARG A 109 -16.88 24.95 -0.44
CA ARG A 109 -15.75 25.86 -0.60
C ARG A 109 -15.58 26.26 -2.06
N LYS A 110 -15.24 27.52 -2.29
CA LYS A 110 -14.84 28.00 -3.62
C LYS A 110 -13.34 27.86 -3.75
N TYR A 111 -12.89 27.15 -4.79
CA TYR A 111 -11.47 27.02 -5.13
C TYR A 111 -11.16 27.73 -6.44
N PRO A 112 -9.95 28.27 -6.61
CA PRO A 112 -9.47 28.77 -7.90
C PRO A 112 -9.54 27.69 -8.99
N PRO A 113 -9.65 28.06 -10.29
CA PRO A 113 -9.75 27.10 -11.38
C PRO A 113 -8.64 26.05 -11.41
N GLU A 114 -7.38 26.43 -11.15
CA GLU A 114 -6.25 25.50 -11.10
C GLU A 114 -6.42 24.42 -10.02
N VAL A 115 -6.95 24.80 -8.87
CA VAL A 115 -7.10 23.93 -7.70
C VAL A 115 -8.29 22.99 -7.91
N ARG A 116 -9.38 23.50 -8.50
CA ARG A 116 -10.55 22.68 -8.85
C ARG A 116 -10.15 21.56 -9.80
N ARG A 117 -9.46 21.90 -10.90
CA ARG A 117 -8.98 20.92 -11.87
C ARG A 117 -8.14 19.82 -11.20
N PHE A 118 -7.21 20.21 -10.33
CA PHE A 118 -6.43 19.23 -9.55
C PHE A 118 -7.32 18.32 -8.70
N LEU A 119 -8.28 18.87 -7.95
CA LEU A 119 -9.18 18.07 -7.11
C LEU A 119 -10.05 17.14 -7.95
N ASP A 120 -10.54 17.61 -9.10
CA ASP A 120 -11.37 16.81 -10.01
C ASP A 120 -10.55 15.65 -10.58
N ASP A 121 -9.37 15.92 -11.15
CA ASP A 121 -8.48 14.90 -11.72
C ASP A 121 -8.04 13.87 -10.65
N PHE A 122 -7.67 14.35 -9.47
CA PHE A 122 -7.20 13.49 -8.38
C PHE A 122 -8.33 12.60 -7.83
N ASN A 123 -9.53 13.15 -7.61
CA ASN A 123 -10.66 12.33 -7.13
C ASN A 123 -11.16 11.37 -8.20
N ALA A 124 -11.13 11.75 -9.49
CA ALA A 124 -11.45 10.83 -10.58
C ALA A 124 -10.50 9.62 -10.60
N GLU A 125 -9.21 9.84 -10.34
CA GLU A 125 -8.24 8.75 -10.21
C GLU A 125 -8.53 7.86 -8.99
N LEU A 126 -8.87 8.45 -7.83
CA LEU A 126 -9.25 7.66 -6.65
C LEU A 126 -10.51 6.82 -6.88
N VAL A 127 -11.49 7.33 -7.66
CA VAL A 127 -12.68 6.58 -8.06
C VAL A 127 -12.30 5.47 -9.04
N ARG A 128 -11.46 5.76 -10.04
CA ARG A 128 -10.97 4.77 -11.01
C ARG A 128 -10.25 3.61 -10.33
N LEU A 129 -9.46 3.90 -9.29
CA LEU A 129 -8.77 2.91 -8.47
C LEU A 129 -9.69 2.17 -7.49
N GLY A 130 -10.96 2.57 -7.35
CA GLY A 130 -11.91 1.99 -6.40
C GLY A 130 -11.63 2.34 -4.94
N TRP A 131 -10.79 3.34 -4.67
CA TRP A 131 -10.42 3.76 -3.31
C TRP A 131 -11.48 4.63 -2.66
N VAL A 132 -12.27 5.35 -3.47
CA VAL A 132 -13.41 6.16 -3.03
C VAL A 132 -14.60 5.95 -3.96
N TYR A 133 -15.79 6.24 -3.46
CA TYR A 133 -17.03 6.19 -4.22
C TYR A 133 -17.94 7.37 -3.84
N GLU A 134 -18.85 7.74 -4.72
CA GLU A 134 -19.84 8.77 -4.43
C GLU A 134 -20.89 8.25 -3.45
N ASN A 135 -21.10 8.99 -2.36
CA ASN A 135 -22.12 8.67 -1.36
C ASN A 135 -23.07 9.86 -1.16
N THR A 136 -24.22 9.80 -1.82
CA THR A 136 -25.26 10.85 -1.76
C THR A 136 -25.99 10.90 -0.41
N GLU A 137 -25.97 9.80 0.34
CA GLU A 137 -26.69 9.64 1.61
C GLU A 137 -25.85 10.05 2.83
N SER A 138 -24.58 10.41 2.63
CA SER A 138 -23.72 10.80 3.75
C SER A 138 -24.22 12.08 4.42
N ARG A 139 -24.51 11.96 5.72
CA ARG A 139 -24.77 13.11 6.59
C ARG A 139 -23.48 13.77 7.10
N TRP A 140 -22.33 13.12 6.90
CA TRP A 140 -21.01 13.59 7.31
C TRP A 140 -20.23 14.12 6.11
N ALA A 141 -19.61 15.29 6.24
CA ALA A 141 -18.69 15.84 5.24
C ALA A 141 -17.63 16.70 5.91
N CYS A 142 -16.37 16.28 5.80
CA CYS A 142 -15.20 17.09 6.14
C CYS A 142 -14.67 17.82 4.89
N PRO A 143 -14.08 19.00 5.04
CA PRO A 143 -13.58 19.74 3.89
C PRO A 143 -12.28 19.12 3.36
N ALA A 144 -12.20 18.95 2.05
CA ALA A 144 -10.93 18.72 1.36
C ALA A 144 -10.08 20.01 1.38
N LEU A 145 -8.80 19.87 1.67
CA LEU A 145 -7.83 20.95 1.76
C LEU A 145 -6.70 20.68 0.75
N PRO A 146 -6.71 21.35 -0.40
CA PRO A 146 -5.60 21.31 -1.34
C PRO A 146 -4.41 22.12 -0.78
N VAL A 147 -3.25 21.49 -0.69
CA VAL A 147 -2.02 22.07 -0.15
C VAL A 147 -0.92 21.99 -1.19
N ARG A 148 -0.12 23.05 -1.35
CA ARG A 148 1.03 23.04 -2.26
C ARG A 148 2.21 22.27 -1.64
N LYS A 149 2.86 21.43 -2.44
CA LYS A 149 4.17 20.82 -2.17
C LYS A 149 5.29 21.81 -2.48
N THR A 150 6.49 21.51 -2.00
CA THR A 150 7.71 22.31 -2.23
C THR A 150 8.12 22.38 -3.72
N GLY A 151 7.50 21.60 -4.61
CA GLY A 151 7.69 21.67 -6.07
C GLY A 151 6.54 22.34 -6.84
N GLY A 152 5.61 23.03 -6.16
CA GLY A 152 4.48 23.73 -6.79
C GLY A 152 3.25 22.86 -7.08
N GLU A 153 3.41 21.54 -7.15
CA GLU A 153 2.32 20.56 -7.23
C GLU A 153 1.36 20.63 -6.03
N PHE A 154 0.12 20.18 -6.20
CA PHE A 154 -0.85 20.07 -5.13
C PHE A 154 -0.91 18.66 -4.51
N ARG A 155 -1.35 18.60 -3.24
CA ARG A 155 -1.84 17.39 -2.57
C ARG A 155 -3.21 17.66 -1.98
N GLN A 156 -4.12 16.69 -2.06
CA GLN A 156 -5.38 16.75 -1.34
C GLN A 156 -5.19 16.22 0.08
N THR A 157 -5.59 17.00 1.08
CA THR A 157 -5.72 16.56 2.48
C THR A 157 -7.18 16.75 2.91
N ALA A 158 -7.58 16.24 4.07
CA ALA A 158 -8.92 16.47 4.60
C ALA A 158 -8.85 16.85 6.07
N ASP A 159 -9.64 17.85 6.48
CA ASP A 159 -9.71 18.28 7.87
C ASP A 159 -10.68 17.40 8.65
N TYR A 160 -10.18 16.28 9.16
CA TYR A 160 -10.97 15.34 9.95
C TYR A 160 -11.15 15.76 11.42
N LYS A 161 -10.64 16.92 11.87
CA LYS A 161 -10.76 17.33 13.28
C LYS A 161 -12.19 17.25 13.84
N PRO A 162 -13.26 17.66 13.12
CA PRO A 162 -14.62 17.52 13.62
C PRO A 162 -15.03 16.07 13.87
N VAL A 163 -14.70 15.17 12.95
CA VAL A 163 -15.02 13.74 13.07
C VAL A 163 -14.15 13.07 14.12
N ASN A 164 -12.85 13.39 14.16
CA ASN A 164 -11.91 12.87 15.15
C ASN A 164 -12.31 13.23 16.59
N GLY A 165 -12.93 14.39 16.79
CA GLY A 165 -13.47 14.78 18.10
C GLY A 165 -14.59 13.86 18.60
N ASP A 166 -15.36 13.30 17.68
CA ASP A 166 -16.50 12.42 17.94
C ASP A 166 -16.16 10.92 17.88
N MET A 167 -14.96 10.54 17.45
CA MET A 167 -14.53 9.14 17.44
C MET A 167 -14.09 8.67 18.84
N GLU A 168 -14.41 7.43 19.19
CA GLU A 168 -13.83 6.76 20.35
C GLU A 168 -12.34 6.49 20.10
N ALA A 169 -11.50 6.77 21.09
CA ALA A 169 -10.07 6.52 20.97
C ALA A 169 -9.81 5.01 20.89
N ILE A 170 -9.05 4.61 19.88
CA ILE A 170 -8.52 3.24 19.76
C ILE A 170 -7.12 3.27 20.36
N VAL A 171 -6.86 2.43 21.36
CA VAL A 171 -5.52 2.26 21.91
C VAL A 171 -4.67 1.56 20.86
N GLY A 172 -3.83 2.33 20.16
CA GLY A 172 -2.82 1.78 19.27
C GLY A 172 -1.58 1.38 20.07
N VAL A 173 -1.05 0.19 19.83
CA VAL A 173 0.24 -0.27 20.36
C VAL A 173 1.39 0.23 19.46
N MET A 174 1.39 1.52 19.11
CA MET A 174 2.48 2.06 18.31
C MET A 174 3.76 2.07 19.17
N PRO A 175 4.80 1.32 18.77
CA PRO A 175 6.06 1.27 19.49
C PRO A 175 6.70 2.66 19.57
N ASN A 176 7.31 2.99 20.71
CA ASN A 176 8.17 4.16 20.79
C ASN A 176 9.55 3.73 20.31
N LEU A 177 9.90 4.08 19.07
CA LEU A 177 11.16 3.67 18.45
C LEU A 177 12.40 4.00 19.29
N GLN A 178 12.40 5.09 20.07
CA GLN A 178 13.54 5.40 20.93
C GLN A 178 13.67 4.39 22.07
N THR A 179 12.54 4.00 22.66
CA THR A 179 12.47 2.98 23.71
C THR A 179 12.69 1.58 23.17
N ASP A 180 12.16 1.27 21.98
CA ASP A 180 12.17 -0.09 21.44
C ASP A 180 13.45 -0.44 20.68
N LEU A 181 14.22 0.56 20.25
CA LEU A 181 15.51 0.39 19.58
C LEU A 181 16.71 0.80 20.46
N ASP A 182 16.47 1.14 21.73
CA ASP A 182 17.49 1.64 22.67
C ASP A 182 18.35 2.77 22.06
N LEU A 183 17.73 3.69 21.31
CA LEU A 183 18.45 4.78 20.67
C LEU A 183 18.80 5.85 21.71
N PRO A 184 20.06 6.34 21.74
CA PRO A 184 20.51 7.34 22.70
C PRO A 184 19.75 8.67 22.60
#